data_AF-A0A1T5AJQ4-F1
#
_entry.id   AF-A0A1T5AJQ4-F1
#
_cell.length_a   1.000
_cell.length_b   1.000
_cell.length_c   1.000
_cell.angle_alpha   90.00
_cell.angle_beta   90.00
_cell.angle_gamma   90.00
#
_symmetry.space_group_name_H-M   'P 1'
#
loop_
_entity.id
_entity.type
_entity.pdbx_description
1 polymer ?
#
loop_
_entity_poly.entity_id
_entity_poly.type
_entity_poly.pdbx_seq_one_letter_code
_entity_poly.pdbx_strand_id
1 'polypeptide(L)'
;MTLVIAQKKNKKISFASDSRISFGNQGHIDFGIKIFSVPVKIYSPTDSNKKTKTLDYDHTIGLAVIGSAVNAYLIKESINEILQNLQYAPTWSDISMDKIANLVFKIYKKTTADLTKVLQKGGVCELILGGYCPKQNKIKVFKYYLDLSNSPYTPEIIEILIDEGSIDFSGSGKIEAEKMFKSDKKLIPLKILRSIVNNPDIKGVGGGLQYGEFKNRNFEVLGVEDYSTNPDNSFKEYLLTLRGITLYKGEFESKLDDFHIAYNFITPFKDEIDNAFKIGIDNI
;
A
#
# COMPACT_ATOMS: atom_id res chain seq x y z
N MET A 1 10.32 -10.33 0.31
CA MET A 1 9.75 -10.45 1.67
C MET A 1 9.18 -9.08 2.02
N THR A 2 8.04 -9.03 2.72
CA THR A 2 7.19 -7.82 2.86
C THR A 2 6.24 -7.99 4.05
N LEU A 3 5.83 -6.91 4.70
CA LEU A 3 4.59 -6.87 5.47
C LEU A 3 3.67 -5.77 4.91
N VAL A 4 2.45 -6.14 4.57
CA VAL A 4 1.36 -5.19 4.28
C VAL A 4 0.27 -5.38 5.31
N ILE A 5 -0.21 -4.28 5.87
CA ILE A 5 -1.34 -4.23 6.78
C ILE A 5 -2.42 -3.36 6.15
N ALA A 6 -3.59 -3.92 5.90
CA ALA A 6 -4.76 -3.19 5.43
C ALA A 6 -5.80 -3.14 6.55
N GLN A 7 -6.34 -1.97 6.87
CA GLN A 7 -7.29 -1.83 7.97
C GLN A 7 -8.50 -1.00 7.55
N LYS A 8 -9.67 -1.37 8.07
CA LYS A 8 -10.87 -0.53 8.10
C LYS A 8 -11.19 -0.16 9.55
N LYS A 9 -11.09 1.12 9.86
CA LYS A 9 -11.37 1.66 11.21
C LYS A 9 -11.98 3.05 11.11
N ASN A 10 -13.04 3.30 11.87
CA ASN A 10 -13.83 4.53 11.88
C ASN A 10 -14.26 4.96 10.46
N LYS A 11 -14.76 4.02 9.65
CA LYS A 11 -15.12 4.23 8.22
C LYS A 11 -13.96 4.66 7.31
N LYS A 12 -12.72 4.70 7.83
CA LYS A 12 -11.52 4.92 7.02
C LYS A 12 -10.89 3.60 6.65
N ILE A 13 -10.32 3.54 5.45
CA ILE A 13 -9.50 2.42 5.01
C ILE A 13 -8.10 2.94 4.75
N SER A 14 -7.11 2.19 5.25
CA SER A 14 -5.70 2.54 5.09
C SER A 14 -4.84 1.32 4.81
N PHE A 15 -3.75 1.52 4.07
CA PHE A 15 -2.72 0.52 3.81
C PHE A 15 -1.40 1.00 4.39
N ALA A 16 -0.67 0.09 5.05
CA ALA A 16 0.66 0.34 5.57
C ALA A 16 1.61 -0.78 5.12
N SER A 17 2.86 -0.44 4.82
CA SER A 17 3.88 -1.44 4.45
C SER A 17 5.30 -0.97 4.75
N ASP A 18 6.22 -1.92 4.88
CA ASP A 18 7.66 -1.67 4.97
C ASP A 18 8.25 -1.36 3.58
N SER A 19 9.50 -0.90 3.46
CA SER A 19 10.14 -0.61 2.17
C SER A 19 11.20 -1.62 1.73
N ARG A 20 11.44 -2.70 2.49
CA ARG A 20 12.45 -3.70 2.11
C ARG A 20 12.07 -4.48 0.85
N ILE A 21 12.98 -4.60 -0.10
CA ILE A 21 12.95 -5.60 -1.18
C ILE A 21 14.15 -6.51 -0.97
N SER A 22 13.91 -7.81 -0.85
CA SER A 22 14.94 -8.82 -0.61
C SER A 22 15.24 -9.62 -1.88
N PHE A 23 16.52 -9.88 -2.13
CA PHE A 23 17.05 -10.65 -3.26
C PHE A 23 17.61 -12.00 -2.81
N GLY A 24 16.93 -12.63 -1.83
CA GLY A 24 17.42 -13.85 -1.19
C GLY A 24 18.77 -13.64 -0.51
N ASN A 25 19.75 -14.49 -0.82
CA ASN A 25 21.09 -14.42 -0.24
C ASN A 25 21.94 -13.26 -0.78
N GLN A 26 21.49 -12.57 -1.84
CA GLN A 26 22.21 -11.45 -2.43
C GLN A 26 22.05 -10.15 -1.63
N GLY A 27 21.21 -10.16 -0.59
CA GLY A 27 20.96 -9.02 0.27
C GLY A 27 19.59 -8.38 0.03
N HIS A 28 19.48 -7.10 0.35
CA HIS A 28 18.24 -6.34 0.28
C HIS A 28 18.50 -4.86 0.04
N ILE A 29 17.45 -4.15 -0.38
CA ILE A 29 17.38 -2.69 -0.42
C ILE A 29 16.19 -2.24 0.42
N ASP A 30 16.26 -1.04 1.00
CA ASP A 30 15.29 -0.55 1.99
C ASP A 30 14.51 0.69 1.50
N PHE A 31 14.31 0.82 0.18
CA PHE A 31 13.57 1.93 -0.47
C PHE A 31 12.59 1.45 -1.55
N GLY A 32 12.17 0.19 -1.49
CA GLY A 32 11.19 -0.38 -2.39
C GLY A 32 9.78 0.12 -2.12
N ILE A 33 9.12 0.65 -3.14
CA ILE A 33 7.76 1.19 -3.04
C ILE A 33 6.75 0.04 -3.06
N LYS A 34 5.81 0.03 -2.11
CA LYS A 34 4.79 -1.04 -2.01
C LYS A 34 3.36 -0.53 -1.91
N ILE A 35 3.16 0.73 -1.56
CA ILE A 35 1.85 1.39 -1.50
C ILE A 35 1.78 2.43 -2.63
N PHE A 36 0.74 2.33 -3.45
CA PHE A 36 0.57 3.15 -4.65
C PHE A 36 -0.84 3.76 -4.71
N SER A 37 -0.89 4.96 -5.27
CA SER A 37 -2.10 5.60 -5.78
C SER A 37 -2.18 5.36 -7.29
N VAL A 38 -3.29 4.83 -7.78
CA VAL A 38 -3.50 4.56 -9.22
C VAL A 38 -4.72 5.36 -9.69
N PRO A 39 -4.57 6.30 -10.64
CA PRO A 39 -5.70 7.05 -11.19
C PRO A 39 -6.58 6.14 -12.05
N VAL A 40 -7.89 6.35 -11.96
CA VAL A 40 -8.89 5.63 -12.76
C VAL A 40 -9.84 6.63 -13.38
N LYS A 41 -9.93 6.58 -14.71
CA LYS A 41 -10.80 7.43 -15.52
C LYS A 41 -11.69 6.55 -16.38
N ILE A 42 -13.00 6.71 -16.21
CA ILE A 42 -14.01 5.98 -17.00
C ILE A 42 -14.86 7.01 -17.74
N TYR A 43 -14.86 6.89 -19.06
CA TYR A 43 -15.59 7.77 -19.95
C TYR A 43 -16.94 7.17 -20.34
N SER A 44 -17.89 8.06 -20.65
CA SER A 44 -19.16 7.71 -21.28
C SER A 44 -18.92 7.05 -22.66
N PRO A 45 -19.90 6.28 -23.17
CA PRO A 45 -19.93 5.92 -24.58
C PRO A 45 -19.81 7.16 -25.46
N THR A 46 -19.12 7.04 -26.60
CA THR A 46 -19.17 8.07 -27.64
C THR A 46 -20.58 8.11 -28.24
N ASP A 47 -21.24 9.25 -28.14
CA ASP A 47 -22.44 9.51 -28.92
C ASP A 47 -22.04 9.65 -30.41
N SER A 48 -22.59 8.79 -31.28
CA SER A 48 -22.28 8.79 -32.72
C SER A 48 -22.61 10.13 -33.40
N ASN A 49 -23.55 10.90 -32.84
CA ASN A 49 -23.98 12.18 -33.39
C ASN A 49 -23.16 13.35 -32.85
N LYS A 50 -22.76 13.32 -31.57
CA LYS A 50 -22.03 14.42 -30.93
C LYS A 50 -20.51 14.26 -30.97
N LYS A 51 -20.00 13.04 -31.16
CA LYS A 51 -18.56 12.68 -31.07
C LYS A 51 -17.87 13.13 -29.77
N THR A 52 -18.64 13.44 -28.74
CA THR A 52 -18.13 13.86 -27.41
C THR A 52 -18.17 12.67 -26.44
N LYS A 53 -17.18 12.61 -25.55
CA LYS A 53 -17.19 11.73 -24.37
C LYS A 53 -17.19 12.61 -23.11
N THR A 54 -17.93 12.20 -22.08
CA THR A 54 -17.83 12.79 -20.74
C THR A 54 -17.02 11.90 -19.83
N LEU A 55 -16.40 12.49 -18.80
CA LEU A 55 -15.69 11.74 -17.76
C LEU A 55 -16.68 11.47 -16.62
N ASP A 56 -17.11 10.22 -16.49
CA ASP A 56 -18.19 9.82 -15.58
C ASP A 56 -17.66 9.23 -14.27
N TYR A 57 -16.38 8.88 -14.22
CA TYR A 57 -15.66 8.45 -13.03
C TYR A 57 -14.23 8.96 -13.09
N ASP A 58 -13.82 9.73 -12.08
CA ASP A 58 -12.45 10.22 -11.91
C ASP A 58 -12.06 10.07 -10.44
N HIS A 59 -11.49 8.92 -10.11
CA HIS A 59 -11.06 8.63 -8.75
C HIS A 59 -9.72 7.92 -8.74
N THR A 60 -9.04 8.04 -7.61
CA THR A 60 -7.78 7.35 -7.36
C THR A 60 -8.02 6.13 -6.48
N ILE A 61 -7.58 4.96 -6.94
CA ILE A 61 -7.63 3.70 -6.20
C ILE A 61 -6.30 3.47 -5.48
N GLY A 62 -6.36 2.74 -4.36
CA GLY A 62 -5.17 2.35 -3.60
C GLY A 62 -4.73 0.95 -4.00
N LEU A 63 -3.42 0.76 -4.13
CA LEU A 63 -2.80 -0.54 -4.41
C LEU A 63 -1.69 -0.80 -3.39
N ALA A 64 -1.73 -1.95 -2.73
CA ALA A 64 -0.61 -2.48 -1.96
C ALA A 64 -0.12 -3.79 -2.59
N VAL A 65 1.21 -4.00 -2.63
CA VAL A 65 1.82 -5.16 -3.28
C VAL A 65 2.66 -5.99 -2.33
N ILE A 66 2.58 -7.31 -2.46
CA ILE A 66 3.26 -8.29 -1.61
C ILE A 66 3.93 -9.34 -2.50
N GLY A 67 5.15 -9.77 -2.15
CA GLY A 67 5.85 -10.85 -2.86
C GLY A 67 6.78 -10.34 -3.96
N SER A 68 6.69 -10.93 -5.16
CA SER A 68 7.57 -10.63 -6.29
C SER A 68 7.44 -9.18 -6.75
N ALA A 69 8.49 -8.39 -6.55
CA ALA A 69 8.55 -6.98 -6.97
C ALA A 69 8.41 -6.84 -8.50
N VAL A 70 9.04 -7.74 -9.26
CA VAL A 70 8.96 -7.77 -10.73
C VAL A 70 7.51 -7.96 -11.20
N ASN A 71 6.80 -8.96 -10.66
CA ASN A 71 5.41 -9.19 -11.02
C ASN A 71 4.50 -8.04 -10.57
N ALA A 72 4.65 -7.62 -9.31
CA ALA A 72 3.88 -6.52 -8.75
C ALA A 72 4.01 -5.23 -9.58
N TYR A 73 5.21 -4.86 -10.00
CA TYR A 73 5.44 -3.62 -10.74
C TYR A 73 4.94 -3.72 -12.19
N LEU A 74 5.09 -4.87 -12.84
CA LEU A 74 4.50 -5.09 -14.16
C LEU A 74 2.98 -4.97 -14.14
N ILE A 75 2.32 -5.54 -13.11
CA ILE A 75 0.88 -5.38 -12.93
C ILE A 75 0.54 -3.91 -12.63
N LYS A 76 1.24 -3.27 -11.69
CA LYS A 76 1.03 -1.87 -11.32
C LYS A 76 1.10 -0.95 -12.55
N GLU A 77 2.15 -1.06 -13.38
CA GLU A 77 2.26 -0.20 -14.56
C GLU A 77 1.18 -0.51 -15.60
N SER A 78 0.85 -1.78 -15.80
CA SER A 78 -0.23 -2.18 -16.72
C SER A 78 -1.58 -1.60 -16.29
N ILE A 79 -1.94 -1.69 -15.00
CA ILE A 79 -3.20 -1.12 -14.52
C ILE A 79 -3.16 0.40 -14.51
N ASN A 80 -2.00 1.01 -14.24
CA ASN A 80 -1.86 2.47 -14.25
C ASN A 80 -2.16 3.05 -15.64
N GLU A 81 -1.72 2.38 -16.70
CA GLU A 81 -2.00 2.80 -18.07
C GLU A 81 -3.45 2.49 -18.48
N ILE A 82 -3.90 1.25 -18.26
CA ILE A 82 -5.20 0.77 -18.75
C ILE A 82 -6.35 1.48 -18.04
N LEU A 83 -6.28 1.68 -16.72
CA LEU A 83 -7.40 2.22 -15.94
C LEU A 83 -7.66 3.72 -16.19
N GLN A 84 -6.74 4.43 -16.83
CA GLN A 84 -6.92 5.84 -17.20
C GLN A 84 -7.70 6.04 -18.52
N ASN A 85 -7.99 4.95 -19.24
CA ASN A 85 -8.56 5.00 -20.59
C ASN A 85 -9.76 4.05 -20.73
N LEU A 86 -10.59 3.94 -19.70
CA LEU A 86 -11.74 3.03 -19.69
C LEU A 86 -12.98 3.67 -20.28
N GLN A 87 -13.82 2.84 -20.90
CA GLN A 87 -15.16 3.23 -21.32
C GLN A 87 -16.13 2.11 -20.93
N TYR A 88 -17.29 2.47 -20.38
CA TYR A 88 -18.33 1.51 -20.07
C TYR A 88 -19.40 1.46 -21.18
N ALA A 89 -20.14 0.37 -21.24
CA ALA A 89 -21.29 0.19 -22.11
C ALA A 89 -22.56 0.08 -21.23
N PRO A 90 -23.45 1.09 -21.17
CA PRO A 90 -24.55 1.19 -20.21
C PRO A 90 -25.49 -0.01 -20.13
N THR A 91 -25.67 -0.73 -21.24
CA THR A 91 -26.50 -1.95 -21.32
C THR A 91 -25.79 -3.22 -20.84
N TRP A 92 -24.46 -3.24 -20.80
CA TRP A 92 -23.66 -4.44 -20.57
C TRP A 92 -22.78 -4.34 -19.31
N SER A 93 -22.60 -3.13 -18.79
CA SER A 93 -21.69 -2.83 -17.69
C SER A 93 -22.15 -1.60 -16.92
N ASP A 94 -21.76 -1.55 -15.65
CA ASP A 94 -21.93 -0.40 -14.78
C ASP A 94 -20.58 0.15 -14.35
N ILE A 95 -20.61 1.34 -13.77
CA ILE A 95 -19.47 1.90 -13.06
C ILE A 95 -19.52 1.35 -11.63
N SER A 96 -18.73 0.32 -11.34
CA SER A 96 -18.60 -0.25 -10.01
C SER A 96 -17.18 -0.74 -9.75
N MET A 97 -16.79 -0.72 -8.47
CA MET A 97 -15.49 -1.24 -8.09
C MET A 97 -15.37 -2.74 -8.36
N ASP A 98 -16.47 -3.49 -8.36
CA ASP A 98 -16.50 -4.89 -8.77
C ASP A 98 -16.05 -5.10 -10.23
N LYS A 99 -16.48 -4.24 -11.16
CA LYS A 99 -16.06 -4.33 -12.57
C LYS A 99 -14.60 -3.92 -12.76
N ILE A 100 -14.15 -2.87 -12.06
CA ILE A 100 -12.75 -2.45 -12.04
C ILE A 100 -11.87 -3.58 -11.48
N ALA A 101 -12.25 -4.15 -10.33
CA ALA A 101 -11.52 -5.22 -9.67
C ALA A 101 -11.39 -6.47 -10.55
N ASN A 102 -12.45 -6.83 -11.27
CA ASN A 102 -12.44 -7.94 -12.22
C ASN A 102 -11.56 -7.69 -13.45
N LEU A 103 -11.48 -6.44 -13.94
CA LEU A 103 -10.54 -6.10 -15.00
C LEU A 103 -9.08 -6.24 -14.52
N VAL A 104 -8.78 -5.71 -13.34
CA VAL A 104 -7.47 -5.89 -12.69
C VAL A 104 -7.15 -7.36 -12.48
N PHE A 105 -8.15 -8.19 -12.14
CA PHE A 105 -7.97 -9.63 -11.95
C PHE A 105 -7.55 -10.34 -13.24
N LYS A 106 -8.09 -9.95 -14.40
CA LYS A 106 -7.66 -10.48 -15.70
C LYS A 106 -6.18 -10.19 -15.97
N ILE A 107 -5.74 -8.97 -15.66
CA ILE A 107 -4.33 -8.56 -15.79
C ILE A 107 -3.47 -9.36 -14.82
N TYR A 108 -3.86 -9.41 -13.53
CA TYR A 108 -3.18 -10.20 -12.50
C TYR A 108 -3.00 -11.66 -12.91
N LYS A 109 -4.08 -12.31 -13.38
CA LYS A 109 -4.07 -13.70 -13.85
C LYS A 109 -3.11 -13.91 -15.01
N LYS A 110 -3.15 -13.04 -16.02
CA LYS A 110 -2.27 -13.13 -17.19
C LYS A 110 -0.81 -12.95 -16.81
N THR A 111 -0.48 -11.85 -16.13
CA THR A 111 0.91 -11.52 -15.78
C THR A 111 1.50 -12.52 -14.80
N THR A 112 0.74 -12.94 -13.79
CA THR A 112 1.19 -13.95 -12.82
C THR A 112 1.39 -15.30 -13.48
N ALA A 113 0.48 -15.76 -14.35
CA ALA A 113 0.65 -17.02 -15.06
C ALA A 113 1.89 -17.04 -15.97
N ASP A 114 2.20 -15.94 -16.64
CA ASP A 114 3.39 -15.87 -17.50
C ASP A 114 4.68 -15.77 -16.69
N LEU A 115 4.72 -14.92 -15.65
CA LEU A 115 5.92 -14.75 -14.83
C LEU A 115 6.22 -15.97 -13.97
N THR A 116 5.20 -16.67 -13.46
CA THR A 116 5.42 -17.90 -12.70
C THR A 116 5.95 -19.05 -13.57
N LYS A 117 5.72 -19.05 -14.89
CA LYS A 117 6.38 -20.02 -15.80
C LYS A 117 7.89 -19.79 -15.90
N VAL A 118 8.33 -18.54 -15.82
CA VAL A 118 9.74 -18.15 -15.98
C VAL A 118 10.47 -18.14 -14.63
N LEU A 119 9.88 -17.48 -13.63
CA LEU A 119 10.48 -17.22 -12.32
C LEU A 119 10.00 -18.19 -11.22
N GLN A 120 9.08 -19.10 -11.54
CA GLN A 120 8.50 -20.05 -10.58
C GLN A 120 7.93 -19.32 -9.35
N LYS A 121 8.31 -19.76 -8.14
CA LYS A 121 7.94 -19.09 -6.87
C LYS A 121 8.40 -17.63 -6.81
N GLY A 122 9.49 -17.28 -7.48
CA GLY A 122 9.97 -15.89 -7.60
C GLY A 122 9.07 -14.99 -8.44
N GLY A 123 8.11 -15.56 -9.18
CA GLY A 123 7.08 -14.83 -9.93
C GLY A 123 5.79 -14.62 -9.15
N VAL A 124 5.63 -15.16 -7.94
CA VAL A 124 4.37 -15.08 -7.18
C VAL A 124 4.25 -13.72 -6.47
N CYS A 125 3.10 -13.07 -6.61
CA CYS A 125 2.76 -11.87 -5.84
C CYS A 125 1.29 -11.90 -5.38
N GLU A 126 0.99 -11.14 -4.33
CA GLU A 126 -0.36 -10.81 -3.90
C GLU A 126 -0.57 -9.30 -4.03
N LEU A 127 -1.81 -8.88 -4.26
CA LEU A 127 -2.18 -7.47 -4.33
C LEU A 127 -3.35 -7.20 -3.39
N ILE A 128 -3.40 -6.01 -2.82
CA ILE A 128 -4.59 -5.46 -2.16
C ILE A 128 -4.99 -4.21 -2.93
N LEU A 129 -6.21 -4.18 -3.45
CA LEU A 129 -6.74 -3.07 -4.24
C LEU A 129 -7.97 -2.49 -3.55
N GLY A 130 -7.95 -1.20 -3.22
CA GLY A 130 -9.11 -0.50 -2.66
C GLY A 130 -9.61 0.57 -3.64
N GLY A 131 -10.92 0.83 -3.68
CA GLY A 131 -11.45 1.94 -4.47
C GLY A 131 -12.90 2.29 -4.17
N TYR A 132 -13.30 3.50 -4.54
CA TYR A 132 -14.68 3.95 -4.36
C TYR A 132 -15.62 3.30 -5.38
N CYS A 133 -16.67 2.64 -4.88
CA CYS A 133 -17.73 2.05 -5.67
C CYS A 133 -18.94 2.99 -5.70
N PRO A 134 -19.24 3.69 -6.81
CA PRO A 134 -20.34 4.65 -6.86
C PRO A 134 -21.70 3.95 -6.78
N LYS A 135 -21.82 2.76 -7.37
CA LYS A 135 -23.04 1.92 -7.27
C LYS A 135 -23.45 1.59 -5.84
N GLN A 136 -22.48 1.43 -4.94
CA GLN A 136 -22.72 1.06 -3.53
C GLN A 136 -22.44 2.22 -2.56
N ASN A 137 -21.99 3.38 -3.06
CA ASN A 137 -21.56 4.54 -2.29
C ASN A 137 -20.62 4.18 -1.11
N LYS A 138 -19.65 3.30 -1.34
CA LYS A 138 -18.65 2.88 -0.33
C LYS A 138 -17.31 2.55 -0.97
N ILE A 139 -16.24 2.59 -0.17
CA ILE A 139 -14.98 1.98 -0.55
C ILE A 139 -15.10 0.46 -0.44
N LYS A 140 -14.64 -0.26 -1.46
CA LYS A 140 -14.48 -1.72 -1.46
C LYS A 140 -12.99 -2.06 -1.53
N VAL A 141 -12.59 -3.17 -0.92
CA VAL A 141 -11.20 -3.64 -0.95
C VAL A 141 -11.17 -5.09 -1.38
N PHE A 142 -10.28 -5.41 -2.31
CA PHE A 142 -10.12 -6.73 -2.89
C PHE A 142 -8.70 -7.22 -2.69
N LYS A 143 -8.55 -8.49 -2.33
CA LYS A 143 -7.27 -9.17 -2.26
C LYS A 143 -7.14 -10.15 -3.42
N TYR A 144 -6.00 -10.08 -4.11
CA TYR A 144 -5.61 -10.91 -5.23
C TYR A 144 -4.48 -11.81 -4.77
N TYR A 145 -4.61 -13.10 -4.97
CA TYR A 145 -3.58 -14.05 -4.58
C TYR A 145 -3.59 -15.28 -5.47
N LEU A 146 -2.55 -16.09 -5.35
CA LEU A 146 -2.44 -17.36 -6.04
C LEU A 146 -2.70 -18.46 -5.01
N ASP A 147 -3.78 -19.24 -5.18
CA ASP A 147 -4.00 -20.42 -4.35
C ASP A 147 -2.98 -21.50 -4.72
N LEU A 148 -2.16 -21.86 -3.73
CA LEU A 148 -1.09 -22.84 -3.84
C LEU A 148 -1.51 -24.23 -3.35
N SER A 149 -2.77 -24.40 -2.93
CA SER A 149 -3.31 -25.65 -2.37
C SER A 149 -3.30 -26.80 -3.38
N ASN A 150 -3.52 -26.50 -4.67
CA ASN A 150 -3.63 -27.47 -5.74
C ASN A 150 -2.83 -27.04 -6.98
N SER A 151 -2.40 -28.02 -7.78
CA SER A 151 -1.79 -27.78 -9.09
C SER A 151 -2.82 -28.04 -10.21
N PRO A 152 -3.00 -27.14 -11.19
CA PRO A 152 -2.27 -25.88 -11.35
C PRO A 152 -2.70 -24.82 -10.33
N TYR A 153 -1.74 -23.99 -9.92
CA TYR A 153 -2.03 -22.86 -9.04
C TYR A 153 -3.08 -21.94 -9.64
N THR A 154 -4.08 -21.58 -8.84
CA THR A 154 -5.26 -20.87 -9.33
C THR A 154 -5.28 -19.44 -8.80
N PRO A 155 -5.26 -18.42 -9.68
CA PRO A 155 -5.45 -17.03 -9.26
C PRO A 155 -6.84 -16.87 -8.66
N GLU A 156 -6.92 -16.17 -7.54
CA GLU A 156 -8.15 -15.90 -6.79
C GLU A 156 -8.28 -14.41 -6.47
N ILE A 157 -9.53 -13.98 -6.29
CA ILE A 157 -9.88 -12.63 -5.83
C ILE A 157 -10.99 -12.72 -4.79
N ILE A 158 -10.79 -12.06 -3.64
CA ILE A 158 -11.79 -11.98 -2.56
C ILE A 158 -12.00 -10.54 -2.11
N GLU A 159 -13.22 -10.18 -1.73
CA GLU A 159 -13.48 -8.91 -1.04
C GLU A 159 -13.02 -9.04 0.42
N ILE A 160 -12.20 -8.11 0.88
CA ILE A 160 -11.72 -8.01 2.26
C ILE A 160 -12.17 -6.69 2.88
N LEU A 161 -11.96 -6.56 4.19
CA LEU A 161 -12.32 -5.36 4.94
C LEU A 161 -13.81 -4.97 4.83
N ILE A 162 -14.68 -5.98 4.81
CA ILE A 162 -16.14 -5.81 4.70
C ILE A 162 -16.67 -5.08 5.94
N ASP A 163 -16.30 -5.55 7.12
CA ASP A 163 -16.83 -5.08 8.40
C ASP A 163 -15.97 -3.97 9.02
N GLU A 164 -16.60 -3.15 9.85
CA GLU A 164 -15.91 -2.12 10.64
C GLU A 164 -14.96 -2.76 11.67
N GLY A 165 -13.75 -2.23 11.82
CA GLY A 165 -12.71 -2.79 12.69
C GLY A 165 -11.95 -3.99 12.10
N SER A 166 -12.24 -4.39 10.86
CA SER A 166 -11.51 -5.46 10.18
C SER A 166 -10.08 -5.04 9.82
N ILE A 167 -9.19 -6.04 9.79
CA ILE A 167 -7.78 -5.87 9.48
C ILE A 167 -7.30 -7.12 8.72
N ASP A 168 -6.51 -6.91 7.66
CA ASP A 168 -5.83 -7.95 6.91
C ASP A 168 -4.32 -7.77 7.06
N PHE A 169 -3.64 -8.87 7.37
CA PHE A 169 -2.20 -8.95 7.45
C PHE A 169 -1.70 -9.86 6.32
N SER A 170 -0.77 -9.35 5.52
CA SER A 170 -0.27 -10.03 4.32
C SER A 170 1.26 -9.97 4.25
N GLY A 171 1.88 -11.03 3.73
CA GLY A 171 3.34 -11.15 3.57
C GLY A 171 4.06 -11.89 4.71
N SER A 172 5.39 -11.81 4.72
CA SER A 172 6.27 -12.56 5.62
C SER A 172 6.18 -12.11 7.09
N GLY A 173 5.87 -10.84 7.36
CA GLY A 173 5.67 -10.34 8.72
C GLY A 173 4.31 -10.66 9.35
N LYS A 174 3.42 -11.36 8.62
CA LYS A 174 2.02 -11.58 8.99
C LYS A 174 1.85 -12.21 10.38
N ILE A 175 2.56 -13.29 10.65
CA ILE A 175 2.38 -14.09 11.87
C ILE A 175 2.68 -13.23 13.12
N GLU A 176 3.78 -12.50 13.10
CA GLU A 176 4.17 -11.64 14.23
C GLU A 176 3.23 -10.43 14.36
N ALA A 177 2.81 -9.83 13.24
CA ALA A 177 1.84 -8.74 13.23
C ALA A 177 0.49 -9.15 13.85
N GLU A 178 0.00 -10.35 13.49
CA GLU A 178 -1.23 -10.90 14.06
C GLU A 178 -1.10 -11.16 15.56
N LYS A 179 0.05 -11.67 16.04
CA LYS A 179 0.28 -11.87 17.48
C LYS A 179 0.23 -10.56 18.25
N MET A 180 0.93 -9.52 17.76
CA MET A 180 0.92 -8.19 18.37
C MET A 180 -0.49 -7.58 18.40
N PHE A 181 -1.24 -7.69 17.31
CA PHE A 181 -2.60 -7.17 17.27
C PHE A 181 -3.56 -7.94 18.18
N LYS A 182 -3.37 -9.26 18.32
CA LYS A 182 -4.15 -10.08 19.26
C LYS A 182 -3.86 -9.71 20.71
N SER A 183 -2.62 -9.36 21.06
CA SER A 183 -2.26 -8.92 22.41
C SER A 183 -2.75 -7.51 22.74
N ASP A 184 -2.76 -6.60 21.76
CA ASP A 184 -3.33 -5.26 21.91
C ASP A 184 -4.06 -4.81 20.64
N LYS A 185 -5.39 -4.93 20.67
CA LYS A 185 -6.28 -4.52 19.57
C LYS A 185 -6.35 -3.00 19.37
N LYS A 186 -5.77 -2.19 20.27
CA LYS A 186 -5.73 -0.73 20.14
C LYS A 186 -4.59 -0.28 19.24
N LEU A 187 -3.59 -1.14 18.99
CA LEU A 187 -2.46 -0.81 18.14
C LEU A 187 -2.90 -0.41 16.73
N ILE A 188 -2.36 0.71 16.26
CA ILE A 188 -2.52 1.15 14.88
C ILE A 188 -1.53 0.41 13.98
N PRO A 189 -1.87 0.18 12.69
CA PRO A 189 -1.02 -0.55 11.75
C PRO A 189 0.45 -0.10 11.72
N LEU A 190 0.70 1.21 11.77
CA LEU A 190 2.06 1.75 11.72
C LEU A 190 2.89 1.43 12.97
N LYS A 191 2.28 1.31 14.15
CA LYS A 191 2.99 0.88 15.36
C LYS A 191 3.40 -0.59 15.28
N ILE A 192 2.48 -1.45 14.83
CA ILE A 192 2.78 -2.88 14.60
C ILE A 192 3.92 -3.02 13.59
N LEU A 193 3.81 -2.32 12.47
CA LEU A 193 4.79 -2.36 11.41
C LEU A 193 6.17 -1.85 11.88
N ARG A 194 6.23 -0.72 12.60
CA ARG A 194 7.48 -0.16 13.15
C ARG A 194 8.16 -1.13 14.11
N SER A 195 7.41 -1.75 15.02
CA SER A 195 7.96 -2.75 15.93
C SER A 195 8.54 -3.96 15.19
N ILE A 196 7.91 -4.40 14.10
CA ILE A 196 8.40 -5.52 13.29
C ILE A 196 9.63 -5.13 12.48
N VAL A 197 9.62 -3.94 11.85
CA VAL A 197 10.76 -3.40 11.10
C VAL A 197 11.99 -3.26 11.99
N ASN A 198 11.81 -2.84 13.24
CA ASN A 198 12.89 -2.65 14.20
C ASN A 198 13.32 -3.96 14.90
N ASN A 199 12.65 -5.08 14.63
CA ASN A 199 13.01 -6.38 15.21
C ASN A 199 14.00 -7.12 14.28
N PRO A 200 15.27 -7.29 14.69
CA PRO A 200 16.29 -7.93 13.85
C PRO A 200 16.03 -9.43 13.62
N ASP A 201 15.21 -10.08 14.45
CA ASP A 201 14.87 -11.50 14.31
C ASP A 201 13.86 -11.75 13.18
N ILE A 202 13.07 -10.73 12.82
CA ILE A 202 12.06 -10.85 11.76
C ILE A 202 12.70 -10.53 10.41
N LYS A 203 13.33 -11.56 9.83
CA LYS A 203 13.96 -11.46 8.52
C LYS A 203 12.91 -11.15 7.44
N GLY A 204 13.25 -10.21 6.56
CA GLY A 204 12.47 -9.94 5.35
C GLY A 204 11.44 -8.82 5.44
N VAL A 205 11.32 -8.16 6.59
CA VAL A 205 10.62 -6.87 6.72
C VAL A 205 11.69 -5.85 7.11
N GLY A 206 11.61 -4.61 6.63
CA GLY A 206 12.57 -3.57 7.01
C GLY A 206 12.47 -2.29 6.20
N GLY A 207 13.45 -1.41 6.41
CA GLY A 207 13.48 -0.08 5.81
C GLY A 207 12.47 0.88 6.43
N GLY A 208 12.12 1.94 5.70
CA GLY A 208 11.15 2.93 6.13
C GLY A 208 9.69 2.48 6.00
N LEU A 209 8.83 3.21 6.70
CA LEU A 209 7.39 2.98 6.69
C LEU A 209 6.73 3.64 5.46
N GLN A 210 5.70 3.00 4.95
CA GLN A 210 4.86 3.51 3.86
C GLN A 210 3.41 3.49 4.30
N TYR A 211 2.67 4.53 3.92
CA TYR A 211 1.27 4.68 4.31
C TYR A 211 0.43 5.31 3.20
N GLY A 212 -0.83 4.90 3.12
CA GLY A 212 -1.85 5.62 2.38
C GLY A 212 -3.24 5.35 2.96
N GLU A 213 -4.16 6.29 2.76
CA GLU A 213 -5.54 6.18 3.21
C GLU A 213 -6.53 6.70 2.18
N PHE A 214 -7.79 6.26 2.30
CA PHE A 214 -8.89 6.84 1.56
C PHE A 214 -9.38 8.11 2.23
N LYS A 215 -9.30 9.23 1.49
CA LYS A 215 -9.85 10.53 1.86
C LYS A 215 -10.71 11.05 0.72
N ASN A 216 -11.93 11.50 1.02
CA ASN A 216 -12.86 12.04 0.03
C ASN A 216 -13.04 11.14 -1.21
N ARG A 217 -13.19 9.82 -0.99
CA ARG A 217 -13.34 8.78 -2.04
C ARG A 217 -12.07 8.47 -2.85
N ASN A 218 -10.97 9.18 -2.64
CA ASN A 218 -9.70 8.98 -3.32
C ASN A 218 -8.66 8.39 -2.38
N PHE A 219 -7.76 7.57 -2.92
CA PHE A 219 -6.61 7.09 -2.17
C PHE A 219 -5.46 8.10 -2.25
N GLU A 220 -4.94 8.50 -1.09
CA GLU A 220 -3.81 9.39 -0.96
C GLU A 220 -2.63 8.65 -0.32
N VAL A 221 -1.45 8.77 -0.91
CA VAL A 221 -0.19 8.31 -0.30
C VAL A 221 0.37 9.45 0.53
N LEU A 222 0.72 9.15 1.78
CA LEU A 222 1.19 10.12 2.76
C LEU A 222 2.61 9.77 3.19
N GLY A 223 3.41 10.77 3.51
CA GLY A 223 4.67 10.59 4.22
C GLY A 223 4.42 10.21 5.68
N VAL A 224 5.39 9.55 6.31
CA VAL A 224 5.34 9.15 7.71
C VAL A 224 6.43 9.88 8.47
N GLU A 225 6.04 10.68 9.46
CA GLU A 225 6.94 11.25 10.45
C GLU A 225 7.24 10.22 11.53
N ASP A 226 8.43 9.64 11.44
CA ASP A 226 9.03 8.77 12.45
C ASP A 226 10.06 9.58 13.25
N TYR A 227 10.74 8.94 14.20
CA TYR A 227 11.75 9.56 15.05
C TYR A 227 12.83 8.55 15.43
N SER A 228 13.99 9.06 15.81
CA SER A 228 15.03 8.28 16.48
C SER A 228 15.32 8.83 17.87
N THR A 229 15.91 7.98 18.72
CA THR A 229 16.29 8.32 20.09
C THR A 229 17.80 8.16 20.29
N ASN A 230 18.31 8.83 21.32
CA ASN A 230 19.65 8.60 21.84
C ASN A 230 19.70 7.27 22.64
N PRO A 231 20.91 6.79 23.04
CA PRO A 231 21.04 5.58 23.85
C PRO A 231 20.31 5.62 25.20
N ASP A 232 20.07 6.81 25.75
CA ASP A 232 19.28 7.04 26.97
C ASP A 232 17.76 7.12 26.73
N ASN A 233 17.31 6.84 25.50
CA ASN A 233 15.93 6.97 25.02
C ASN A 233 15.39 8.41 24.94
N SER A 234 16.21 9.44 25.16
CA SER A 234 15.81 10.81 24.90
C SER A 234 15.60 11.04 23.40
N PHE A 235 14.70 11.98 23.06
CA PHE A 235 14.46 12.34 21.67
C PHE A 235 15.76 12.82 21.00
N LYS A 236 16.06 12.27 19.82
CA LYS A 236 17.21 12.69 19.02
C LYS A 236 16.78 13.58 17.87
N GLU A 237 15.88 13.08 17.02
CA GLU A 237 15.49 13.76 15.80
C GLU A 237 14.23 13.17 15.16
N TYR A 238 13.59 13.97 14.31
CA TYR A 238 12.54 13.54 13.40
C TYR A 238 13.12 12.83 12.17
N LEU A 239 12.35 11.89 11.63
CA LEU A 239 12.62 11.16 10.40
C LEU A 239 11.41 11.29 9.46
N LEU A 240 11.48 12.19 8.49
CA LEU A 240 10.43 12.37 7.49
C LEU A 240 10.62 11.35 6.38
N THR A 241 9.86 10.26 6.43
CA THR A 241 9.98 9.17 5.46
C THR A 241 8.88 9.25 4.39
N LEU A 242 9.28 9.17 3.13
CA LEU A 242 8.36 9.06 2.00
C LEU A 242 8.76 7.86 1.15
N ARG A 243 7.87 6.86 1.08
CA ARG A 243 8.09 5.63 0.28
C ARG A 243 9.40 4.89 0.63
N GLY A 244 9.79 4.91 1.91
CA GLY A 244 11.03 4.29 2.38
C GLY A 244 12.28 5.17 2.29
N ILE A 245 12.20 6.37 1.71
CA ILE A 245 13.30 7.32 1.63
C ILE A 245 13.14 8.35 2.75
N THR A 246 14.20 8.58 3.54
CA THR A 246 14.24 9.68 4.51
C THR A 246 14.59 10.98 3.76
N LEU A 247 13.66 11.92 3.76
CA LEU A 247 13.84 13.23 3.13
C LEU A 247 14.68 14.15 4.02
N TYR A 248 15.26 15.20 3.42
CA TYR A 248 15.97 16.28 4.11
C TYR A 248 17.20 15.82 4.90
N LYS A 249 17.84 14.74 4.46
CA LYS A 249 19.10 14.22 5.01
C LYS A 249 20.01 13.70 3.90
N GLY A 250 21.32 13.85 4.09
CA GLY A 250 22.32 13.35 3.14
C GLY A 250 22.09 13.93 1.75
N GLU A 251 21.86 13.07 0.77
CA GLU A 251 21.63 13.47 -0.63
C GLU A 251 20.33 14.26 -0.86
N PHE A 252 19.38 14.22 0.08
CA PHE A 252 18.09 14.93 -0.01
C PHE A 252 18.03 16.19 0.86
N GLU A 253 19.15 16.67 1.39
CA GLU A 253 19.21 17.96 2.09
C GLU A 253 18.75 19.09 1.17
N SER A 254 17.81 19.91 1.66
CA SER A 254 17.21 20.98 0.86
C SER A 254 18.23 22.08 0.60
N LYS A 255 18.48 22.39 -0.67
CA LYS A 255 19.15 23.63 -1.08
C LYS A 255 18.11 24.66 -1.53
N LEU A 256 18.47 25.94 -1.46
CA LEU A 256 17.56 27.05 -1.77
C LEU A 256 17.14 27.10 -3.24
N ASP A 257 17.91 26.46 -4.12
CA ASP A 257 17.72 26.41 -5.57
C ASP A 257 17.11 25.08 -6.07
N ASP A 258 16.76 24.15 -5.16
CA ASP A 258 16.19 22.85 -5.51
C ASP A 258 14.65 22.84 -5.50
N PHE A 259 14.05 21.90 -6.24
CA PHE A 259 12.63 21.59 -6.10
C PHE A 259 12.34 20.97 -4.74
N HIS A 260 11.34 21.50 -4.03
CA HIS A 260 10.90 20.94 -2.76
C HIS A 260 9.85 19.84 -2.95
N ILE A 261 10.02 18.73 -2.24
CA ILE A 261 9.06 17.63 -2.23
C ILE A 261 7.86 18.02 -1.36
N ALA A 262 6.74 18.34 -2.01
CA ALA A 262 5.50 18.72 -1.36
C ALA A 262 4.57 17.50 -1.17
N TYR A 263 4.71 16.80 -0.03
CA TYR A 263 3.80 15.73 0.41
C TYR A 263 3.18 16.07 1.76
N ASN A 264 1.97 15.56 2.00
CA ASN A 264 1.37 15.56 3.33
C ASN A 264 1.99 14.45 4.18
N PHE A 265 2.30 14.75 5.43
CA PHE A 265 2.84 13.80 6.40
C PHE A 265 1.85 13.52 7.53
N ILE A 266 1.89 12.30 8.05
CA ILE A 266 1.20 11.92 9.27
C ILE A 266 2.21 11.71 10.41
N THR A 267 1.79 11.99 11.64
CA THR A 267 2.60 11.81 12.86
C THR A 267 1.99 10.70 13.74
N PRO A 268 2.11 9.42 13.34
CA PRO A 268 1.48 8.31 14.06
C PRO A 268 2.11 8.02 15.44
N PHE A 269 3.28 8.59 15.72
CA PHE A 269 4.06 8.35 16.94
C PHE A 269 4.14 9.57 17.87
N LYS A 270 3.22 10.52 17.76
CA LYS A 270 3.25 11.78 18.53
C LYS A 270 3.41 11.55 20.04
N ASP A 271 2.63 10.65 20.62
CA ASP A 271 2.71 10.34 22.06
C ASP A 271 4.09 9.78 22.47
N GLU A 272 4.71 8.97 21.60
CA GLU A 272 6.02 8.37 21.86
C GLU A 272 7.13 9.42 21.77
N ILE A 273 7.01 10.34 20.80
CA ILE A 273 7.90 11.49 20.62
C ILE A 273 7.82 12.42 21.83
N ASP A 274 6.62 12.76 22.29
CA ASP A 274 6.40 13.64 23.43
C ASP A 274 6.98 13.04 24.72
N ASN A 275 6.89 11.72 24.89
CA ASN A 275 7.52 11.03 26.02
C ASN A 275 9.05 11.04 25.92
N ALA A 276 9.62 10.83 24.73
CA ALA A 276 11.07 10.89 24.52
C ALA A 276 11.65 12.29 24.78
N PHE A 277 10.90 13.35 24.46
CA PHE A 277 11.29 14.72 24.80
C PHE A 277 11.35 14.96 26.31
N LYS A 278 10.37 14.44 27.07
CA LYS A 278 10.35 14.59 28.54
C LYS A 278 11.57 13.96 29.19
N ILE A 279 11.96 12.75 28.76
CA ILE A 279 13.17 12.07 29.26
C ILE A 279 14.42 12.95 29.08
N GLY A 280 14.54 13.63 27.94
CA GLY A 280 15.68 14.52 27.68
C GLY A 280 15.70 15.75 28.59
N ILE A 281 14.53 16.29 28.96
CA ILE A 281 14.44 17.43 29.89
C ILE A 281 14.80 17.00 31.31
N ASP A 282 14.34 15.82 31.75
CA ASP A 282 14.57 15.30 33.10
C ASP A 282 16.05 14.92 33.34
N ASN A 283 16.84 14.76 32.28
CA ASN A 283 18.27 14.42 32.31
C ASN A 283 19.22 15.63 32.30
N ILE A 284 18.70 16.87 32.22
CA ILE A 284 19.45 18.14 32.27
C ILE A 284 19.40 18.74 33.67
#